data_AF-A0AAX2I923-F1
#
_entry.id   AF-A0AAX2I923-F1
#
_cell.length_a   1.000
_cell.length_b   1.000
_cell.length_c   1.000
_cell.angle_alpha   90.00
_cell.angle_beta   90.00
_cell.angle_gamma   90.00
#
_symmetry.space_group_name_H-M   'P 1'
#
loop_
_entity.id
_entity.type
_entity.pdbx_description
1 polymer ?
#
loop_
_entity_poly.entity_id
_entity_poly.type
_entity_poly.pdbx_seq_one_letter_code
_entity_poly.pdbx_strand_id
1 'polypeptide(L)'
;MEEVLPHIAKRVLLLILLWILPFFIADLFIDKNYFCATGDMFAIFFWQGIFNILFGLYLSVEAYGLYKKKKRGCMIANIVMTLPTLFFISFFIAIFVFRI
;
A
#
# COMPACT_ATOMS: atom_id res chain seq x y z
N MET A 1 -26.29 -1.34 -2.47
CA MET A 1 -25.25 -0.57 -1.77
C MET A 1 -24.68 -1.31 -0.56
N GLU A 2 -25.47 -2.19 0.07
CA GLU A 2 -25.13 -2.91 1.31
C GLU A 2 -23.85 -3.77 1.24
N GLU A 3 -23.46 -4.30 0.08
CA GLU A 3 -22.22 -5.08 -0.04
C GLU A 3 -20.94 -4.23 -0.26
N VAL A 4 -21.08 -2.96 -0.63
CA VAL A 4 -19.92 -2.11 -0.99
C VAL A 4 -19.18 -1.62 0.24
N LEU A 5 -19.92 -1.24 1.29
CA LEU A 5 -19.35 -0.76 2.54
C LEU A 5 -18.48 -1.82 3.26
N PRO A 6 -18.95 -3.07 3.49
CA PRO A 6 -18.10 -4.10 4.08
C PRO A 6 -16.92 -4.50 3.17
N HIS A 7 -17.08 -4.35 1.85
CA HIS A 7 -15.98 -4.55 0.91
C HIS A 7 -14.88 -3.48 1.08
N ILE A 8 -15.25 -2.20 1.12
CA ILE A 8 -14.32 -1.09 1.37
C ILE A 8 -13.65 -1.25 2.73
N ALA A 9 -14.42 -1.53 3.79
CA ALA A 9 -13.88 -1.69 5.14
C ALA A 9 -12.78 -2.76 5.22
N LYS A 10 -12.99 -3.91 4.57
CA LYS A 10 -11.96 -4.98 4.48
C LYS A 10 -10.70 -4.52 3.76
N ARG A 11 -10.83 -3.68 2.72
CA ARG A 11 -9.69 -3.17 1.94
C ARG A 11 -8.93 -2.10 2.71
N VAL A 12 -9.62 -1.22 3.43
CA VAL A 12 -8.99 -0.24 4.33
C VAL A 12 -8.26 -0.95 5.47
N LEU A 13 -8.87 -1.96 6.09
CA LEU A 13 -8.21 -2.75 7.13
C LEU A 13 -6.94 -3.44 6.61
N LEU A 14 -7.00 -4.02 5.41
CA LEU A 14 -5.85 -4.64 4.76
C LEU A 14 -4.75 -3.61 4.43
N LEU A 15 -5.12 -2.41 3.98
CA LEU A 15 -4.18 -1.31 3.73
C LEU A 15 -3.45 -0.91 5.03
N ILE A 16 -4.20 -0.71 6.13
CA ILE A 16 -3.62 -0.37 7.44
C ILE A 16 -2.65 -1.47 7.88
N LEU A 17 -3.03 -2.74 7.76
CA LEU A 17 -2.16 -3.86 8.10
C LEU A 17 -0.87 -3.83 7.29
N LEU A 18 -0.97 -3.61 5.97
CA LEU A 18 0.17 -3.49 5.07
C LEU A 18 1.05 -2.25 5.33
N TRP A 19 0.54 -1.24 6.03
CA TRP A 19 1.32 -0.08 6.45
C TRP A 19 2.08 -0.31 7.75
N ILE A 20 1.61 -1.22 8.61
CA ILE A 20 2.30 -1.52 9.88
C ILE A 20 3.38 -2.60 9.68
N LEU A 21 3.13 -3.59 8.80
CA LEU A 21 4.08 -4.68 8.53
C LEU A 21 5.52 -4.23 8.19
N PRO A 22 5.73 -3.17 7.40
CA PRO A 22 7.06 -2.67 7.05
C PRO A 22 7.92 -2.30 8.24
N PHE A 23 7.34 -1.81 9.33
CA PHE A 23 8.08 -1.49 10.54
C PHE A 23 8.67 -2.74 11.19
N PHE A 24 7.88 -3.82 11.27
CA PHE A 24 8.34 -5.10 11.81
C PHE A 24 9.40 -5.76 10.94
N ILE A 25 9.23 -5.68 9.61
CA ILE A 25 10.20 -6.26 8.67
C ILE A 25 11.49 -5.45 8.69
N ALA A 26 11.40 -4.12 8.67
CA ALA A 26 12.58 -3.25 8.72
C ALA A 26 13.38 -3.42 10.03
N ASP A 27 12.73 -3.64 11.19
CA ASP A 27 13.44 -3.91 12.47
C ASP A 27 14.37 -5.13 12.38
N LEU A 28 14.08 -6.10 11.51
CA LEU A 28 14.95 -7.26 11.28
C LEU A 28 16.23 -6.91 10.52
N PHE A 29 16.25 -5.79 9.78
CA PHE A 29 17.37 -5.36 8.95
C PHE A 29 18.16 -4.20 9.56
N ILE A 30 17.64 -3.58 10.63
CA ILE A 30 18.29 -2.46 11.32
C ILE A 30 19.28 -3.01 12.35
N ASP A 31 20.54 -2.56 12.30
CA ASP A 31 21.53 -2.91 13.32
C ASP A 31 21.27 -2.11 14.61
N LYS A 32 20.87 -2.81 15.67
CA LYS A 32 20.52 -2.21 16.96
C LYS A 32 21.72 -1.55 17.65
N ASN A 33 22.94 -1.87 17.26
CA ASN A 33 24.16 -1.28 17.82
C ASN A 33 24.60 0.00 17.08
N TYR A 34 24.06 0.25 15.88
CA TYR A 34 24.43 1.40 15.05
C TYR A 34 23.19 2.03 14.43
N PHE A 35 22.51 2.87 15.22
CA PHE A 35 21.31 3.59 14.77
C PHE A 35 21.69 4.69 13.76
N CYS A 36 21.32 4.49 12.49
CA CYS A 36 21.50 5.49 11.45
C CYS A 36 20.12 5.87 10.92
N ALA A 37 19.53 6.92 11.50
CA ALA A 37 18.16 7.34 11.24
C ALA A 37 17.81 7.42 9.74
N THR A 38 18.74 7.84 8.87
CA THR A 38 18.52 7.92 7.42
C THR A 38 18.48 6.55 6.74
N GLY A 39 19.35 5.62 7.13
CA GLY A 39 19.39 4.25 6.58
C GLY A 39 18.22 3.39 7.07
N ASP A 40 17.86 3.55 8.35
CA ASP A 40 16.76 2.83 8.98
C ASP A 40 15.41 3.25 8.38
N MET A 41 15.23 4.56 8.15
CA MET A 41 14.08 5.09 7.41
C MET A 41 14.03 4.54 5.98
N PHE A 42 15.15 4.43 5.27
CA PHE A 42 15.18 3.88 3.92
C PHE A 42 14.65 2.45 3.86
N ALA A 43 15.04 1.58 4.82
CA ALA A 43 14.54 0.22 4.89
C ALA A 43 13.01 0.18 5.09
N ILE A 44 12.48 0.99 6.00
CA ILE A 44 11.04 1.10 6.24
C ILE A 44 10.32 1.54 4.97
N PHE A 45 10.78 2.62 4.32
CA PHE A 45 10.13 3.13 3.11
C PHE A 45 10.25 2.19 1.91
N PHE A 46 11.37 1.46 1.78
CA PHE A 46 11.54 0.45 0.74
C PHE A 46 10.48 -0.65 0.84
N TRP A 47 10.33 -1.25 2.03
CA TRP A 47 9.31 -2.26 2.28
C TRP A 47 7.90 -1.69 2.12
N GLN A 48 7.65 -0.47 2.59
CA GLN A 48 6.39 0.24 2.40
C GLN A 48 6.05 0.40 0.91
N GLY A 49 7.02 0.75 0.07
CA GLY A 49 6.86 0.84 -1.38
C GLY A 49 6.45 -0.50 -2.00
N ILE A 50 7.15 -1.58 -1.65
CA ILE A 50 6.84 -2.94 -2.13
C ILE A 50 5.40 -3.34 -1.79
N PHE A 51 4.98 -3.19 -0.54
CA PHE A 51 3.62 -3.57 -0.14
C PHE A 51 2.54 -2.72 -0.80
N ASN A 52 2.79 -1.42 -1.02
CA ASN A 52 1.85 -0.59 -1.77
C ASN A 52 1.71 -1.03 -3.24
N ILE A 53 2.82 -1.41 -3.89
CA ILE A 53 2.79 -1.95 -5.26
C ILE A 53 1.99 -3.26 -5.29
N LEU A 54 2.27 -4.18 -4.37
CA LEU A 54 1.54 -5.44 -4.25
C LEU A 54 0.04 -5.23 -3.98
N PHE A 55 -0.30 -4.27 -3.13
CA PHE A 55 -1.68 -3.92 -2.85
C PHE A 55 -2.39 -3.33 -4.07
N GLY A 56 -1.71 -2.46 -4.83
CA GLY A 56 -2.23 -1.90 -6.08
C GLY A 56 -2.49 -2.98 -7.14
N LEU A 57 -1.57 -3.94 -7.30
CA LEU A 57 -1.75 -5.10 -8.16
C LEU A 57 -2.94 -5.95 -7.71
N TYR A 58 -3.05 -6.24 -6.41
CA TYR A 58 -4.16 -6.97 -5.83
C TYR A 58 -5.52 -6.30 -6.13
N LEU A 59 -5.64 -4.99 -5.89
CA LEU A 59 -6.85 -4.23 -6.17
C LEU A 59 -7.23 -4.27 -7.65
N SER A 60 -6.24 -4.19 -8.54
CA SER A 60 -6.43 -4.21 -9.99
C SER A 60 -6.93 -5.57 -10.48
N VAL A 61 -6.32 -6.67 -10.02
CA VAL A 61 -6.76 -8.04 -10.33
C VAL A 61 -8.17 -8.28 -9.81
N GLU A 62 -8.47 -7.84 -8.58
CA GLU A 62 -9.81 -7.99 -8.04
C GLU A 62 -10.84 -7.13 -8.78
N ALA A 63 -10.49 -5.91 -9.18
CA ALA A 63 -11.37 -5.05 -9.97
C ALA A 63 -11.77 -5.73 -11.30
N TYR A 64 -10.84 -6.42 -11.96
CA TYR A 64 -11.13 -7.22 -13.15
C TYR A 64 -12.11 -8.39 -12.85
N GLY A 65 -11.92 -9.07 -11.71
CA GLY A 65 -12.86 -10.11 -11.26
C GLY A 65 -14.26 -9.56 -10.96
N LEU A 66 -14.34 -8.38 -10.34
CA LEU A 66 -15.59 -7.70 -10.02
C LEU A 66 -16.31 -7.16 -11.26
N TYR A 67 -15.54 -6.72 -12.28
CA TYR A 67 -16.06 -6.35 -13.59
C TYR A 67 -16.81 -7.52 -14.24
N LYS A 68 -16.19 -8.72 -14.27
CA LYS A 68 -16.86 -9.93 -14.79
C LYS A 68 -18.13 -10.30 -14.02
N LYS A 69 -18.15 -10.06 -12.71
CA LYS A 69 -19.32 -10.31 -11.83
C LYS A 69 -20.39 -9.22 -11.89
N LYS A 70 -20.24 -8.20 -12.75
CA LYS A 70 -21.14 -7.03 -12.88
C LYS A 70 -21.33 -6.23 -11.56
N LYS A 71 -20.42 -6.38 -10.58
CA LYS A 71 -20.44 -5.65 -9.30
C LYS A 71 -19.75 -4.29 -9.43
N ARG A 72 -20.38 -3.36 -10.15
CA ARG A 72 -19.81 -2.03 -10.49
C ARG A 72 -19.39 -1.21 -9.27
N GLY A 73 -20.15 -1.23 -8.17
CA GLY A 73 -19.83 -0.47 -6.96
C GLY A 73 -18.51 -0.87 -6.31
N CYS A 74 -18.28 -2.18 -6.12
CA CYS A 74 -17.03 -2.68 -5.55
C CYS A 74 -15.83 -2.50 -6.50
N MET A 75 -16.07 -2.60 -7.82
CA MET A 75 -15.04 -2.36 -8.84
C MET A 75 -14.54 -0.91 -8.78
N ILE A 76 -15.45 0.06 -8.77
CA ILE A 76 -15.09 1.49 -8.66
C ILE A 76 -14.37 1.75 -7.35
N ALA A 77 -14.84 1.18 -6.24
CA ALA A 77 -14.18 1.33 -4.95
C ALA A 77 -12.73 0.84 -4.97
N ASN A 78 -12.44 -0.32 -5.58
CA ASN A 78 -11.07 -0.81 -5.72
C ASN A 78 -10.19 0.13 -6.56
N ILE A 79 -10.69 0.62 -7.69
CA ILE A 79 -9.96 1.56 -8.56
C ILE A 79 -9.65 2.85 -7.80
N VAL A 80 -10.63 3.42 -7.09
CA VAL A 80 -10.44 4.64 -6.29
C VAL A 80 -9.44 4.40 -5.16
N MET A 81 -9.50 3.25 -4.48
CA MET A 81 -8.53 2.88 -3.44
C MET A 81 -7.12 2.62 -3.98
N THR A 82 -6.94 2.53 -5.30
CA THR A 82 -5.61 2.46 -5.91
C THR A 82 -4.95 3.85 -5.93
N LEU A 83 -5.73 4.94 -5.93
CA LEU A 83 -5.19 6.31 -5.99
C LEU A 83 -4.30 6.67 -4.78
N PRO A 84 -4.69 6.39 -3.51
CA PRO A 84 -3.81 6.60 -2.36
C PRO A 84 -2.48 5.85 -2.48
N THR A 85 -2.48 4.61 -2.99
CA THR A 85 -1.23 3.84 -3.19
C THR A 85 -0.32 4.49 -4.23
N LEU A 86 -0.89 4.95 -5.35
CA LEU A 86 -0.15 5.66 -6.39
C LEU A 86 0.40 7.00 -5.90
N PHE A 87 -0.38 7.74 -5.11
CA PHE A 87 0.07 8.98 -4.49
C PHE A 87 1.26 8.73 -3.56
N PHE A 88 1.18 7.70 -2.71
CA PHE A 88 2.25 7.34 -1.78
C PHE A 88 3.54 6.93 -2.51
N ILE A 89 3.43 6.13 -3.57
CA ILE A 89 4.56 5.74 -4.42
C ILE A 89 5.17 6.97 -5.11
N SER A 90 4.34 7.88 -5.63
CA SER A 90 4.81 9.10 -6.31
C SER A 90 5.55 10.03 -5.36
N PHE A 91 5.04 10.21 -4.14
CA PHE A 91 5.68 10.99 -3.09
C PHE A 91 7.01 10.36 -2.64
N PHE A 92 7.05 9.03 -2.51
CA PHE A 92 8.29 8.31 -2.21
C PHE A 92 9.35 8.51 -3.31
N ILE A 93 8.98 8.38 -4.59
CA ILE A 93 9.87 8.65 -5.72
C ILE A 93 10.35 10.10 -5.68
N ALA A 94 9.47 11.07 -5.40
CA ALA A 94 9.82 12.48 -5.31
C ALA A 94 10.91 12.75 -4.25
N ILE A 95 10.74 12.23 -3.04
CA ILE A 95 11.71 12.43 -1.94
C ILE A 95 13.06 11.76 -2.28
N PHE A 96 13.04 10.50 -2.71
CA PHE A 96 14.26 9.71 -2.80
C PHE A 96 15.01 9.86 -4.13
N VAL A 97 14.31 10.08 -5.24
CA VAL A 97 14.93 10.23 -6.57
C VAL A 97 15.28 11.69 -6.84
N PHE A 98 14.39 12.63 -6.50
CA PHE A 98 14.58 14.04 -6.82
C PHE A 98 15.22 14.86 -5.68
N ARG A 99 15.43 14.26 -4.49
CA ARG A 99 16.00 14.92 -3.30
C ARG A 99 15.33 16.27 -2.99
N ILE A 100 14.00 16.33 -3.07
CA ILE A 100 13.19 17.45 -2.54
C ILE A 100 13.09 17.29 -1.03
#